data_AF-A0A8J3DD77-F1
#
_entry.id   AF-A0A8J3DD77-F1
#
_cell.length_a   1.000
_cell.length_b   1.000
_cell.length_c   1.000
_cell.angle_alpha   90.00
_cell.angle_beta   90.00
_cell.angle_gamma   90.00
#
_symmetry.space_group_name_H-M   'P 1'
#
loop_
_entity.id
_entity.type
_entity.pdbx_description
1 polymer ?
#
loop_
_entity_poly.entity_id
_entity_poly.type
_entity_poly.pdbx_seq_one_letter_code
_entity_poly.pdbx_strand_id
1 'polypeptide(L)'
;MSMGSAAVAGEVQLDFIRPGKPTENGYIESFNGKLRDELLNTEIFFSLPEAREKLEEYRLDYNTYRPHSSLGYRPPAEYAQQAASKTTTTQSKQKILALPLA
;
A
#
# COMPACT_ATOMS: atom_id res chain seq x y z
N MET A 1 -22.13 -2.51 14.01
CA MET A 1 -21.21 -1.44 13.52
C MET A 1 -21.20 -1.48 12.01
N SER A 2 -21.77 -0.48 11.33
CA SER A 2 -21.73 -0.40 9.87
C SER A 2 -20.32 -0.01 9.43
N MET A 3 -19.74 -0.72 8.45
CA MET A 3 -18.40 -0.45 7.90
C MET A 3 -18.19 1.01 7.47
N GLY A 4 -19.25 1.74 7.12
CA GLY A 4 -19.17 3.17 6.79
C GLY A 4 -18.89 4.09 7.98
N SER A 5 -19.20 3.67 9.21
CA SER A 5 -19.10 4.54 10.40
C SER A 5 -17.67 4.83 10.82
N ALA A 6 -16.72 3.91 10.56
CA ALA A 6 -15.33 4.09 10.95
C ALA A 6 -14.55 4.96 9.95
N ALA A 7 -14.84 4.85 8.65
CA ALA A 7 -14.23 5.68 7.61
C ALA A 7 -14.62 7.15 7.76
N VAL A 8 -15.90 7.41 8.07
CA VAL A 8 -16.42 8.77 8.34
C VAL A 8 -15.74 9.40 9.57
N ALA A 9 -15.44 8.61 10.59
CA ALA A 9 -14.78 9.11 11.80
C ALA A 9 -13.29 9.49 11.58
N GLY A 10 -12.65 8.97 10.52
CA GLY A 10 -11.24 9.21 10.20
C GLY A 10 -11.00 10.14 9.02
N GLU A 11 -12.03 10.86 8.53
CA GLU A 11 -11.96 11.67 7.29
C GLU A 11 -11.49 10.87 6.06
N VAL A 12 -11.76 9.57 6.01
CA VAL A 12 -11.38 8.70 4.89
C VAL A 12 -12.53 8.57 3.90
N GLN A 13 -12.30 8.95 2.65
CA GLN A 13 -13.26 8.74 1.56
C GLN A 13 -13.21 7.29 1.09
N LEU A 14 -14.38 6.63 1.05
CA LEU A 14 -14.53 5.31 0.44
C LEU A 14 -14.65 5.46 -1.08
N ASP A 15 -13.82 4.74 -1.81
CA ASP A 15 -13.88 4.64 -3.27
C ASP A 15 -14.12 3.18 -3.68
N PHE A 16 -15.09 2.98 -4.57
CA PHE A 16 -15.53 1.65 -5.01
C PHE A 16 -15.25 1.47 -6.49
N ILE A 17 -14.87 0.25 -6.86
CA ILE A 17 -14.74 -0.12 -8.27
C ILE A 17 -16.07 0.07 -9.01
N ARG A 18 -15.99 0.39 -10.30
CA ARG A 18 -17.18 0.56 -11.12
C ARG A 18 -17.83 -0.81 -11.37
N PRO A 19 -19.17 -0.90 -11.34
CA PRO A 19 -19.87 -2.14 -11.69
C PRO A 19 -19.44 -2.64 -13.08
N GLY A 20 -19.08 -3.92 -13.17
CA GLY A 20 -18.63 -4.56 -14.41
C GLY A 20 -17.19 -4.23 -14.84
N LYS A 21 -16.36 -3.65 -13.97
CA LYS A 21 -14.94 -3.36 -14.24
C LYS A 21 -14.00 -4.11 -13.28
N PRO A 22 -13.90 -5.46 -13.40
CA PRO A 22 -13.06 -6.26 -12.49
C PRO A 22 -11.57 -5.89 -12.55
N THR A 23 -11.10 -5.41 -13.71
CA THR A 23 -9.68 -5.05 -13.91
C THR A 23 -9.20 -3.87 -13.05
N GLU A 24 -10.11 -3.08 -12.46
CA GLU A 24 -9.75 -1.96 -11.57
C GLU A 24 -9.12 -2.44 -10.26
N ASN A 25 -9.34 -3.70 -9.88
CA ASN A 25 -8.79 -4.30 -8.68
C ASN A 25 -7.50 -5.12 -8.94
N GLY A 26 -6.98 -5.10 -10.18
CA GLY A 26 -5.90 -6.00 -10.60
C GLY A 26 -4.62 -5.93 -9.76
N TYR A 27 -4.31 -4.76 -9.18
CA TYR A 27 -3.15 -4.61 -8.29
C TYR A 27 -3.29 -5.43 -7.01
N ILE A 28 -4.47 -5.37 -6.37
CA ILE A 28 -4.75 -6.10 -5.13
C ILE A 28 -4.90 -7.59 -5.41
N GLU A 29 -5.51 -7.95 -6.54
CA GLU A 29 -5.61 -9.34 -6.98
C GLU A 29 -4.23 -9.97 -7.20
N SER A 30 -3.31 -9.23 -7.82
CA SER A 30 -1.92 -9.68 -8.03
C SER A 30 -1.19 -9.90 -6.71
N PHE A 31 -1.36 -9.00 -5.74
CA PHE A 31 -0.79 -9.17 -4.40
C PHE A 31 -1.37 -10.39 -3.68
N ASN A 32 -2.70 -10.53 -3.67
CA ASN A 32 -3.38 -11.65 -3.03
C ASN A 32 -3.02 -13.00 -3.67
N GLY A 33 -2.79 -13.03 -4.99
CA GLY A 33 -2.27 -14.20 -5.68
C GLY A 33 -0.90 -14.61 -5.15
N LYS A 34 0.05 -13.67 -5.08
CA LYS A 34 1.40 -13.93 -4.56
C LYS A 34 1.41 -14.38 -3.10
N LEU A 35 0.64 -13.72 -2.24
CA LEU A 35 0.50 -14.13 -0.84
C LEU A 35 0.00 -15.58 -0.73
N ARG A 36 -0.97 -15.95 -1.57
CA ARG A 36 -1.51 -17.31 -1.60
C ARG A 36 -0.46 -18.32 -2.04
N ASP A 37 0.20 -18.06 -3.17
CA ASP A 37 1.12 -19.01 -3.80
C ASP A 37 2.42 -19.17 -3.01
N GLU A 38 2.88 -18.12 -2.35
CA GLU A 38 4.19 -18.11 -1.69
C GLU A 38 4.10 -18.48 -0.21
N LEU A 39 3.01 -18.12 0.47
CA LEU A 39 2.84 -18.39 1.91
C LEU A 39 1.70 -19.37 2.18
N LEU A 40 0.46 -19.01 1.83
CA LEU A 40 -0.71 -19.73 2.34
C LEU A 40 -0.84 -21.16 1.81
N ASN A 41 -0.35 -21.43 0.59
CA ASN A 41 -0.35 -22.75 0.00
C ASN A 41 0.90 -23.59 0.38
N THR A 42 1.95 -22.94 0.87
CA THR A 42 3.23 -23.59 1.21
C THR A 42 3.29 -24.01 2.67
N GLU A 43 2.60 -23.29 3.54
CA GLU A 43 2.65 -23.48 4.99
C GLU A 43 1.40 -24.22 5.53
N ILE A 44 1.60 -25.04 6.56
CA ILE A 44 0.51 -25.60 7.37
C ILE A 44 0.54 -24.88 8.72
N PHE A 45 -0.57 -24.25 9.09
CA PHE A 45 -0.68 -23.54 10.36
C PHE A 45 -1.36 -24.43 11.42
N PHE A 46 -0.74 -24.55 12.59
CA PHE A 46 -1.29 -25.29 13.73
C PHE A 46 -2.06 -24.40 14.69
N SER A 47 -1.85 -23.08 14.61
CA SER A 47 -2.54 -22.11 15.47
C SER A 47 -2.66 -20.72 14.84
N LEU A 48 -3.61 -19.91 15.33
CA LEU A 48 -3.75 -18.52 14.91
C LEU A 48 -2.53 -17.63 15.26
N PRO A 49 -1.89 -17.75 16.44
CA PRO A 49 -0.66 -17.01 16.73
C PRO A 49 0.45 -17.29 15.73
N GLU A 50 0.68 -18.55 15.39
CA GLU A 50 1.69 -18.96 14.40
C GLU A 50 1.38 -18.38 13.01
N ALA A 51 0.12 -18.47 12.56
CA ALA A 51 -0.28 -17.87 11.29
C ALA A 51 -0.03 -16.36 11.25
N ARG A 52 -0.26 -15.65 12.36
CA ARG A 52 0.01 -14.20 12.46
C ARG A 52 1.50 -13.89 12.38
N GLU A 53 2.33 -14.67 13.05
CA GLU A 53 3.79 -14.51 13.01
C GLU A 53 4.33 -14.72 11.58
N LYS A 54 3.91 -15.79 10.92
CA LYS A 54 4.29 -16.08 9.53
C LYS A 54 3.81 -15.04 8.53
N LEU A 55 2.59 -14.53 8.72
CA LEU A 55 2.07 -13.42 7.91
C LEU A 55 2.88 -12.13 8.11
N GLU A 56 3.31 -11.84 9.33
CA GLU A 56 4.12 -10.66 9.62
C GLU A 56 5.54 -10.79 9.04
N GLU A 57 6.16 -11.96 9.16
CA GLU A 57 7.43 -12.29 8.52
C GLU A 57 7.36 -12.07 7.00
N TYR A 58 6.33 -12.62 6.34
CA TYR A 58 6.09 -12.42 4.92
C TYR A 58 5.84 -10.94 4.57
N ARG A 59 5.06 -10.21 5.39
CA ARG A 59 4.77 -8.79 5.17
C ARG A 59 6.04 -7.95 5.22
N LEU A 60 6.92 -8.22 6.18
CA LEU A 60 8.20 -7.54 6.29
C LEU A 60 9.04 -7.83 5.06
N ASP A 61 9.24 -9.11 4.71
CA ASP A 61 10.04 -9.50 3.56
C ASP A 61 9.57 -8.87 2.24
N TYR A 62 8.26 -8.99 1.96
CA TYR A 62 7.63 -8.42 0.77
C TYR A 62 7.86 -6.90 0.68
N ASN A 63 7.76 -6.17 1.80
CA ASN A 63 7.86 -4.73 1.80
C ASN A 63 9.31 -4.21 1.80
N THR A 64 10.25 -4.93 2.41
CA THR A 64 11.61 -4.42 2.64
C THR A 64 12.66 -4.99 1.70
N TYR A 65 12.47 -6.20 1.16
CA TYR A 65 13.50 -6.88 0.37
C TYR A 65 13.08 -7.16 -1.06
N ARG A 66 11.79 -7.38 -1.32
CA ARG A 66 11.33 -7.84 -2.63
C ARG A 66 11.43 -6.78 -3.73
N PRO A 67 12.21 -6.99 -4.82
CA PRO A 67 12.26 -6.05 -5.92
C PRO A 67 11.02 -6.16 -6.82
N HIS A 68 10.42 -5.02 -7.16
CA HIS A 68 9.31 -4.94 -8.11
C HIS A 68 9.71 -4.21 -9.38
N SER A 69 9.54 -4.84 -10.54
CA SER A 69 9.88 -4.26 -11.85
C SER A 69 9.13 -2.94 -12.12
N SER A 70 7.86 -2.85 -11.72
CA SER A 70 7.05 -1.62 -11.82
C SER A 70 7.57 -0.48 -10.94
N LEU A 71 8.38 -0.77 -9.93
CA LEU A 71 9.01 0.21 -9.04
C LEU A 71 10.48 0.49 -9.42
N GLY A 72 10.94 0.00 -10.57
CA GLY A 72 12.35 0.08 -10.97
C GLY A 72 13.24 -0.87 -10.18
N TYR A 73 12.76 -2.08 -9.89
CA TYR A 73 13.44 -3.11 -9.12
C TYR A 73 13.75 -2.74 -7.66
N ARG A 74 12.93 -1.86 -7.08
CA ARG A 74 13.03 -1.46 -5.67
C ARG A 74 11.95 -2.12 -4.81
N PRO A 75 12.21 -2.30 -3.50
CA PRO A 75 11.18 -2.72 -2.56
C PRO A 75 10.08 -1.67 -2.37
N PRO A 76 8.85 -2.10 -2.02
CA PRO A 76 7.74 -1.19 -1.78
C PRO A 76 8.03 -0.14 -0.70
N ALA A 77 8.73 -0.51 0.38
CA ALA A 77 9.08 0.41 1.46
C ALA A 77 9.98 1.55 0.98
N GLU A 78 10.97 1.27 0.14
CA GLU A 78 11.86 2.29 -0.40
C GLU A 78 11.07 3.25 -1.32
N TYR A 79 10.23 2.70 -2.18
CA TYR A 79 9.36 3.51 -3.05
C TYR A 79 8.44 4.44 -2.24
N ALA A 80 7.85 3.92 -1.15
CA ALA A 80 6.99 4.70 -0.26
C ALA A 80 7.74 5.85 0.45
N GLN A 81 8.96 5.60 0.92
CA GLN A 81 9.81 6.64 1.53
C GLN A 81 10.13 7.77 0.54
N GLN A 82 10.40 7.42 -0.73
CA GLN A 82 10.64 8.41 -1.78
C GLN A 82 9.38 9.20 -2.15
N ALA A 83 8.22 8.54 -2.16
CA ALA A 83 6.94 9.22 -2.38
C ALA A 83 6.65 10.23 -1.25
N ALA A 84 6.85 9.82 0.00
CA ALA A 84 6.64 10.69 1.17
C ALA A 84 7.56 11.94 1.16
N SER A 85 8.84 11.76 0.85
CA SER A 85 9.81 12.87 0.79
C SER A 85 9.57 13.86 -0.37
N LYS A 86 9.00 13.40 -1.49
CA LYS A 86 8.57 14.27 -2.59
C LYS A 86 7.40 15.18 -2.18
N THR A 87 6.46 14.65 -1.38
CA THR A 87 5.30 15.42 -0.89
C THR A 87 5.75 16.59 0.00
N THR A 88 6.79 16.39 0.82
CA THR A 88 7.35 17.45 1.70
C THR A 88 8.12 18.53 0.94
N THR A 89 8.74 18.20 -0.20
CA THR A 89 9.57 19.14 -0.99
C THR A 89 8.74 20.04 -1.90
N THR A 90 7.55 19.60 -2.33
CA THR A 90 6.66 20.40 -3.19
C THR A 90 5.99 21.54 -2.40
N GLN A 91 5.73 21.36 -1.10
CA GLN A 91 5.10 22.39 -0.27
C GLN A 91 6.03 23.59 0.01
N SER A 92 7.35 23.42 -0.06
CA SER A 92 8.32 24.50 0.14
C SER A 92 8.62 25.32 -1.13
N LYS A 93 8.44 24.76 -2.34
CA LYS A 93 8.60 25.51 -3.60
C LYS A 93 7.42 26.43 -3.95
N GLN A 94 6.25 26.26 -3.31
CA GLN A 94 5.08 27.10 -3.57
C GLN A 94 4.97 28.35 -2.66
N LYS A 95 5.89 28.55 -1.71
CA LYS A 95 5.87 29.73 -0.81
C LYS A 95 6.79 30.89 -1.22
N ILE A 96 7.57 30.77 -2.30
CA ILE A 96 8.48 31.83 -2.77
C ILE A 96 8.10 32.26 -4.20
N LEU A 97 6.91 32.82 -4.39
CA LEU A 97 6.57 33.59 -5.60
C LEU A 97 5.41 34.57 -5.38
N ALA A 98 5.43 35.25 -4.24
CA ALA A 98 4.61 36.43 -4.00
C ALA A 98 5.48 37.57 -3.43
N LEU A 99 6.30 38.17 -4.31
CA LEU A 99 6.69 39.57 -4.15
C LEU A 99 5.71 40.39 -5.00
N PRO A 100 4.87 41.27 -4.44
CA PRO A 100 4.17 42.25 -5.25
C PRO A 100 5.16 43.29 -5.76
N LEU A 101 5.20 43.41 -7.09
CA LEU A 101 5.75 44.55 -7.81
C LEU A 101 4.69 45.66 -7.80
N ALA A 102 5.13 46.90 -7.51
CA ALA A 102 4.38 48.16 -7.46
C ALA A 102 3.62 48.47 -6.16
#